data_AF-A0AAV9EUG3-F1
#
_entry.id   AF-A0AAV9EUG3-F1
#
_cell.length_a   1.000
_cell.length_b   1.000
_cell.length_c   1.000
_cell.angle_alpha   90.00
_cell.angle_beta   90.00
_cell.angle_gamma   90.00
#
_symmetry.space_group_name_H-M   'P 1'
#
loop_
_entity.id
_entity.type
_entity.pdbx_description
1 polymer ?
#
loop_
_entity_poly.entity_id
_entity_poly.type
_entity_poly.pdbx_seq_one_letter_code
_entity_poly.pdbx_strand_id
1 'polypeptide(L)'
;MAPVKPLVFLSSLLVIFLTQNSGGEVPKLWCIADSQMPEDVLQRAMDWACEFGGANCTMTQEGQPCYLPNTLKDHTSYAFNSYYQRFKSQADSCVFGSAAMVTETDPSHDSCIFECLPWSD
;
A
#
# COMPACT_ATOMS: atom_id res chain seq x y z
N MET A 1 -1.36 -38.32 -7.33
CA MET A 1 -0.54 -39.36 -8.01
C MET A 1 -0.59 -39.05 -9.50
N ALA A 2 0.46 -38.75 -10.26
CA ALA A 2 1.91 -38.57 -10.07
C ALA A 2 2.36 -37.53 -11.14
N PRO A 3 3.47 -36.81 -10.95
CA PRO A 3 3.89 -35.74 -11.85
C PRO A 3 4.57 -36.30 -13.11
N VAL A 4 4.21 -35.77 -14.29
CA VAL A 4 4.93 -36.03 -15.55
C VAL A 4 6.13 -35.09 -15.67
N LYS A 5 7.35 -35.66 -15.80
CA LYS A 5 8.61 -34.92 -16.03
C LYS A 5 8.81 -34.70 -17.52
N PRO A 6 9.06 -33.46 -18.00
CA PRO A 6 9.39 -33.24 -19.40
C PRO A 6 10.87 -33.52 -19.64
N LEU A 7 11.12 -34.52 -20.48
CA LEU A 7 12.42 -34.84 -21.04
C LEU A 7 12.58 -33.99 -22.31
N VAL A 8 13.35 -32.91 -22.24
CA VAL A 8 13.57 -32.02 -23.39
C VAL A 8 14.80 -32.51 -24.15
N PHE A 9 14.57 -33.09 -25.34
CA PHE A 9 15.61 -33.53 -26.26
C PHE A 9 16.21 -32.33 -27.02
N LEU A 10 17.55 -32.26 -27.03
CA LEU A 10 18.37 -31.30 -27.74
C LEU A 10 18.27 -31.51 -29.27
N SER A 11 17.64 -30.60 -30.03
CA SER A 11 18.04 -30.30 -31.42
C SER A 11 17.20 -29.17 -32.07
N SER A 12 17.89 -28.24 -32.72
CA SER A 12 17.45 -27.21 -33.68
C SER A 12 16.96 -25.85 -33.14
N LEU A 13 17.73 -24.80 -33.43
CA LEU A 13 17.45 -23.39 -33.11
C LEU A 13 16.22 -22.86 -33.88
N LEU A 14 15.05 -23.00 -33.28
CA LEU A 14 13.98 -22.03 -33.41
C LEU A 14 13.55 -21.71 -31.99
N VAL A 15 14.19 -20.71 -31.39
CA VAL A 15 13.72 -20.15 -30.12
C VAL A 15 12.43 -19.42 -30.45
N ILE A 16 11.31 -20.15 -30.45
CA ILE A 16 10.01 -19.52 -30.25
C ILE A 16 10.12 -18.98 -28.83
N PHE A 17 10.54 -17.72 -28.71
CA PHE A 17 10.34 -16.96 -27.49
C PHE A 17 8.84 -17.02 -27.27
N LEU A 18 8.41 -17.91 -26.38
CA LEU A 18 7.09 -17.81 -25.78
C LEU A 18 7.08 -16.40 -25.23
N THR A 19 6.35 -15.50 -25.91
CA THR A 19 5.95 -14.23 -25.34
C THR A 19 5.10 -14.62 -24.14
N GLN A 20 5.77 -14.81 -23.01
CA GLN A 20 5.12 -14.80 -21.71
C GLN A 20 4.60 -13.38 -21.58
N ASN A 21 3.39 -13.17 -22.10
CA ASN A 21 2.57 -12.05 -21.71
C ASN A 21 2.19 -12.34 -20.26
N SER A 22 3.14 -12.12 -19.35
CA SER A 22 2.88 -11.98 -17.93
C SER A 22 2.16 -10.65 -17.76
N GLY A 23 0.88 -10.63 -18.16
CA GLY A 23 -0.08 -9.68 -17.62
C GLY A 23 -0.28 -10.02 -16.15
N GLY A 24 0.76 -9.83 -15.35
CA GLY A 24 0.68 -9.93 -13.91
C GLY A 24 -0.08 -8.71 -13.44
N GLU A 25 -1.25 -8.92 -12.85
CA GLU A 25 -1.93 -7.86 -12.12
C GLU A 25 -1.00 -7.44 -10.97
N VAL A 26 -0.55 -6.17 -10.99
CA VAL A 26 0.22 -5.62 -9.88
C VAL A 26 -0.76 -5.49 -8.70
N PRO A 27 -0.46 -6.09 -7.53
CA PRO A 27 -1.37 -6.03 -6.39
C PRO A 27 -1.60 -4.57 -5.98
N LYS A 28 -2.84 -4.26 -5.64
CA LYS A 28 -3.19 -2.98 -5.03
C LYS A 28 -2.76 -3.00 -3.57
N LEU A 29 -2.01 -1.98 -3.18
CA LEU A 29 -1.42 -1.89 -1.86
C LEU A 29 -1.77 -0.54 -1.23
N TRP A 30 -2.08 -0.60 0.05
CA TRP A 30 -2.27 0.56 0.91
C TRP A 30 -1.34 0.49 2.11
N CYS A 31 -1.07 1.63 2.71
CA CYS A 31 -0.33 1.72 3.96
C CYS A 31 -1.27 2.17 5.08
N ILE A 32 -1.40 1.36 6.13
CA ILE A 32 -2.30 1.63 7.25
C ILE A 32 -1.52 1.64 8.58
N ALA A 33 -2.12 2.21 9.62
CA ALA A 33 -1.55 2.20 10.96
C ALA A 33 -1.52 0.78 11.53
N ASP A 34 -0.41 0.39 12.14
CA ASP A 34 -0.33 -0.85 12.89
C ASP A 34 -1.12 -0.73 14.20
N SER A 35 -2.16 -1.54 14.31
CA SER A 35 -3.04 -1.59 15.48
C SER A 35 -2.36 -2.03 16.79
N GLN A 36 -1.18 -2.64 16.71
CA GLN A 36 -0.44 -3.10 17.88
C GLN A 36 0.46 -2.02 18.47
N MET A 37 0.58 -0.87 17.80
CA MET A 37 1.47 0.20 18.21
C MET A 37 0.82 1.12 19.24
N PRO A 38 1.58 1.62 20.23
CA PRO A 38 1.07 2.58 21.20
C PRO A 38 0.55 3.87 20.54
N GLU A 39 -0.51 4.44 21.10
CA GLU A 39 -1.13 5.67 20.58
C GLU A 39 -0.14 6.84 20.49
N ASP A 40 0.78 6.99 21.43
CA ASP A 40 1.78 8.06 21.38
C ASP A 40 2.77 7.90 20.22
N VAL A 41 3.05 6.66 19.80
CA VAL A 41 3.86 6.37 18.61
C VAL A 41 3.07 6.69 17.35
N LEU A 42 1.81 6.27 17.28
CA LEU A 42 0.92 6.56 16.15
C LEU A 42 0.72 8.07 15.97
N GLN A 43 0.46 8.81 17.06
CA GLN A 43 0.27 10.26 17.02
C GLN A 43 1.51 10.97 16.49
N ARG A 44 2.71 10.68 17.03
CA ARG A 44 3.95 11.30 16.56
C ARG A 44 4.22 11.02 15.09
N ALA A 45 3.93 9.80 14.63
CA ALA A 45 4.11 9.42 13.24
C ALA A 45 3.09 10.10 12.31
N MET A 46 1.83 10.22 12.74
CA MET A 46 0.78 10.94 12.03
C MET A 46 1.13 12.43 11.91
N ASP A 47 1.51 13.08 13.01
CA ASP A 47 1.90 14.49 13.04
C ASP A 47 3.03 14.75 12.05
N TRP A 48 4.08 13.92 12.07
CA TRP A 48 5.17 14.02 11.10
C TRP A 48 4.68 13.87 9.66
N ALA A 49 3.83 12.88 9.38
CA ALA A 49 3.32 12.64 8.03
C ALA A 49 2.54 13.85 7.48
N CYS A 50 1.68 14.43 8.31
CA CYS A 50 0.83 15.57 7.94
C CYS A 50 1.60 16.89 7.81
N GLU A 51 2.54 17.16 8.72
CA GLU A 51 3.23 18.44 8.77
C GLU A 51 4.46 18.49 7.86
N PHE A 52 5.30 17.45 7.89
CA PHE A 52 6.61 17.45 7.22
C PHE A 52 6.72 16.41 6.11
N GLY A 53 6.04 15.27 6.26
CA GLY A 53 6.06 14.17 5.30
C GLY A 53 5.30 14.49 4.01
N GLY A 54 4.35 15.43 4.05
CA GLY A 54 3.57 15.81 2.87
C GLY A 54 2.42 14.86 2.55
N ALA A 55 1.92 14.14 3.56
CA ALA A 55 0.61 13.49 3.51
C ALA A 55 -0.51 14.53 3.38
N ASN A 56 -1.59 14.19 2.69
CA ASN A 56 -2.80 15.00 2.70
C ASN A 56 -3.72 14.57 3.84
N CYS A 57 -3.68 15.30 4.96
CA CYS A 57 -4.52 15.03 6.13
C CYS A 57 -5.79 15.90 6.19
N THR A 58 -6.17 16.58 5.10
CA THR A 58 -7.39 17.39 5.11
C THR A 58 -8.63 16.52 5.23
N MET A 59 -8.62 15.32 4.65
CA MET A 59 -9.79 14.44 4.61
C MET A 59 -10.16 13.82 5.97
N THR A 60 -9.26 13.89 6.95
CA THR A 60 -9.48 13.40 8.32
C THR A 60 -9.98 14.48 9.26
N GLN A 61 -10.18 15.72 8.79
CA GLN A 61 -10.67 16.83 9.60
C GLN A 61 -12.19 16.73 9.80
N GLU A 62 -12.70 17.38 10.84
CA GLU A 62 -14.14 17.38 11.12
C GLU A 62 -14.97 17.82 9.91
N GLY A 63 -16.02 17.06 9.61
CA GLY A 63 -16.89 17.28 8.46
C GLY A 63 -16.35 16.76 7.12
N GLN A 64 -15.17 16.15 7.10
CA GLN A 64 -14.59 15.54 5.90
C GLN A 64 -14.89 14.04 5.81
N PRO A 65 -14.81 13.43 4.61
CA PRO A 65 -15.27 12.06 4.40
C PRO A 65 -14.57 10.98 5.23
N CYS A 66 -13.32 11.22 5.65
CA CYS A 66 -12.53 10.29 6.47
C CYS A 66 -12.41 10.71 7.93
N TYR A 67 -13.32 11.58 8.41
CA TYR A 67 -13.36 11.94 9.82
C TYR A 67 -13.92 10.82 10.69
N LEU A 68 -14.93 10.10 10.20
CA LEU A 68 -15.50 8.96 10.92
C LEU A 68 -14.91 7.67 10.38
N PRO A 69 -14.65 6.66 11.23
CA PRO A 69 -14.66 6.74 12.70
C PRO A 69 -13.59 7.72 13.23
N ASN A 70 -13.97 8.53 14.23
CA ASN A 70 -13.08 9.54 14.81
C ASN A 70 -12.13 8.88 15.82
N THR A 71 -11.17 8.12 15.30
CA THR A 71 -10.10 7.53 16.10
C THR A 71 -8.75 7.91 15.54
N LEU A 72 -7.74 7.96 16.41
CA LEU A 72 -6.37 8.21 16.02
C LEU A 72 -5.91 7.21 14.95
N LYS A 73 -6.24 5.93 15.11
CA LYS A 73 -5.81 4.86 14.21
C LYS A 73 -6.37 5.04 12.79
N ASP A 74 -7.64 5.40 12.67
CA ASP A 74 -8.30 5.57 11.38
C ASP A 74 -7.76 6.80 10.64
N HIS A 75 -7.60 7.92 11.34
CA HIS A 75 -6.99 9.12 10.77
C HIS A 75 -5.51 8.89 10.41
N THR A 76 -4.77 8.19 11.25
CA THR A 76 -3.36 7.83 10.99
C THR A 76 -3.24 6.93 9.78
N SER A 77 -4.14 5.95 9.63
CA SER A 77 -4.16 5.06 8.47
C SER A 77 -4.38 5.85 7.17
N TYR A 78 -5.30 6.81 7.18
CA TYR A 78 -5.51 7.67 6.02
C TYR A 78 -4.28 8.51 5.69
N ALA A 79 -3.66 9.14 6.70
CA ALA A 79 -2.45 9.95 6.52
C ALA A 79 -1.29 9.11 5.95
N PHE A 80 -1.05 7.91 6.50
CA PHE A 80 -0.02 6.99 6.04
C PHE A 80 -0.26 6.55 4.61
N ASN A 81 -1.50 6.22 4.23
CA ASN A 81 -1.79 5.86 2.85
C ASN A 81 -1.57 7.03 1.90
N SER A 82 -2.04 8.24 2.27
CA SER A 82 -1.84 9.43 1.43
C SER A 82 -0.36 9.70 1.15
N TYR A 83 0.49 9.58 2.17
CA TYR A 83 1.94 9.65 2.00
C TYR A 83 2.47 8.50 1.12
N TYR A 84 2.10 7.26 1.45
CA TYR A 84 2.58 6.07 0.75
C TYR A 84 2.31 6.13 -0.74
N GLN A 85 1.09 6.48 -1.17
CA GLN A 85 0.76 6.54 -2.59
C GLN A 85 1.61 7.57 -3.36
N ARG A 86 1.95 8.68 -2.72
CA ARG A 86 2.78 9.74 -3.29
C ARG A 86 4.26 9.35 -3.38
N PHE A 87 4.75 8.55 -2.43
CA PHE A 87 6.17 8.23 -2.27
C PHE A 87 6.48 6.74 -2.42
N LYS A 88 5.57 5.93 -2.96
CA LYS A 88 5.71 4.47 -3.08
C LYS A 88 6.97 3.99 -3.80
N SER A 89 7.54 4.81 -4.68
CA SER A 89 8.82 4.51 -5.33
C SER A 89 10.02 4.58 -4.39
N GLN A 90 9.88 5.24 -3.24
CA GLN A 90 10.89 5.26 -2.19
C GLN A 90 10.78 4.00 -1.33
N ALA A 91 11.94 3.39 -1.08
CA ALA A 91 12.06 2.40 -0.02
C ALA A 91 11.57 3.00 1.30
N ASP A 92 10.94 2.16 2.12
CA ASP A 92 10.46 2.52 3.47
C ASP A 92 9.31 3.54 3.54
N SER A 93 8.65 3.83 2.41
CA SER A 93 7.50 4.75 2.37
C SER A 93 6.28 4.31 3.19
N CYS A 94 6.27 3.07 3.71
CA CYS A 94 5.27 2.55 4.65
C CYS A 94 5.92 1.97 5.92
N VAL A 95 6.87 2.68 6.52
CA VAL A 95 7.52 2.24 7.77
C VAL A 95 7.11 3.11 8.96
N PHE A 96 7.21 4.44 8.86
CA PHE A 96 6.82 5.39 9.92
C PHE A 96 7.35 5.02 11.32
N GLY A 97 8.62 4.59 11.41
CA GLY A 97 9.19 4.11 12.67
C GLY A 97 8.59 2.78 13.17
N SER A 98 8.18 1.91 12.24
CA SER A 98 7.43 0.67 12.48
C SER A 98 5.97 0.88 12.93
N ALA A 99 5.45 2.10 12.77
CA ALA A 99 4.06 2.43 13.11
C ALA A 99 3.05 1.99 12.04
N ALA A 100 3.51 1.51 10.89
CA ALA A 100 2.68 1.23 9.73
C ALA A 100 2.86 -0.18 9.18
N MET A 101 1.86 -0.65 8.45
CA MET A 101 1.89 -1.91 7.72
C MET A 101 1.25 -1.77 6.34
N VAL A 102 1.75 -2.55 5.39
CA VAL A 102 1.16 -2.67 4.05
C VAL A 102 0.00 -3.67 4.09
N THR A 103 -1.08 -3.36 3.40
CA THR A 103 -2.25 -4.24 3.23
C THR A 103 -2.67 -4.33 1.77
N GLU A 104 -3.13 -5.52 1.36
CA GLU A 104 -3.83 -5.76 0.08
C GLU A 104 -5.36 -5.62 0.22
N THR A 105 -5.85 -5.47 1.46
CA THR A 105 -7.28 -5.24 1.72
C THR A 105 -7.55 -3.74 1.66
N ASP A 106 -8.46 -3.33 0.78
CA ASP A 106 -8.91 -1.95 0.64
C ASP A 106 -9.50 -1.46 1.98
N PRO A 107 -8.87 -0.46 2.63
CA PRO A 107 -9.35 0.07 3.90
C PRO A 107 -10.47 1.10 3.73
N SER A 108 -10.90 1.41 2.50
CA SER A 108 -11.99 2.34 2.22
C SER A 108 -13.31 1.87 2.84
N HIS A 109 -14.10 2.82 3.35
CA HIS A 109 -15.42 2.56 3.90
C HIS A 109 -16.31 3.80 3.74
N ASP A 110 -17.62 3.58 3.59
CA ASP A 110 -18.60 4.65 3.37
C ASP A 110 -18.16 5.66 2.29
N SER A 111 -17.97 6.92 2.66
CA SER A 111 -17.46 8.00 1.81
C SER A 111 -15.95 8.22 1.95
N CYS A 112 -15.29 7.55 2.88
CA CYS A 112 -13.84 7.60 3.03
C CYS A 112 -13.16 6.67 2.04
N ILE A 113 -12.53 7.25 1.01
CA ILE A 113 -11.85 6.50 -0.04
C ILE A 113 -10.34 6.63 0.13
N PHE A 114 -9.66 5.50 0.28
CA PHE A 114 -8.21 5.43 0.31
C PHE A 114 -7.67 5.28 -1.11
N GLU A 115 -6.91 6.27 -1.56
CA GLU A 115 -6.31 6.23 -2.90
C GLU A 115 -5.37 5.03 -3.06
N CYS A 116 -5.37 4.44 -4.26
CA CYS A 116 -4.39 3.45 -4.71
C CYS A 116 -3.93 3.86 -6.10
N LEU A 117 -2.81 4.57 -6.20
CA LEU A 117 -2.30 5.09 -7.46
C LEU A 117 -1.63 3.96 -8.26
N PRO A 118 -1.75 3.94 -9.61
CA PRO A 118 -1.01 2.99 -10.45
C PRO A 118 0.49 3.19 -10.30
N TRP A 119 1.28 2.12 -10.21
CA TRP A 119 2.74 2.23 -10.25
C TRP A 119 3.16 2.91 -11.56
N SER A 120 3.78 4.08 -11.43
CA SER A 120 4.43 4.76 -12.53
C SER A 120 5.89 4.39 -12.46
N ASP A 121 6.32 3.48 -13.35
CA ASP A 121 7.74 3.19 -13.60
C ASP A 121 8.50 4.46 -14.00
#